data_AF-A0A2G2WP23-F1
#
_entry.id   AF-A0A2G2WP23-F1
#
_cell.length_a   1.000
_cell.length_b   1.000
_cell.length_c   1.000
_cell.angle_alpha   90.00
_cell.angle_beta   90.00
_cell.angle_gamma   90.00
#
_symmetry.space_group_name_H-M   'P 1'
#
loop_
_entity.id
_entity.type
_entity.pdbx_description
1 polymer ?
#
loop_
_entity_poly.entity_id
_entity_poly.type
_entity_poly.pdbx_seq_one_letter_code
_entity_poly.pdbx_strand_id
1 'polypeptide(L)'
;MDVSFGSKYLTTAIKTGIVTGDIALAWPFSRTAVNFNAGCKTSVSNIVMALAVMVTLMLLTPLFHFTPLVVLSSIIIAAMLGLIDYNATIHLWHVDKFDFLVCMSAYIGVVFGNIEIGLVMAVGLSLLRVLLFVARPRTLVLAVGNIDTSGIRMFEEVKKNLDRRDLKLVLANPGAEVMKNLNKSKFTETLGQEWMFLTVGEAVEACSYMLHSCKPKTSEDGESQKWSNHV
;
A
#
# COMPACT_ATOMS: atom_id res chain seq x y z
N MET A 1 16.06 -20.16 -4.29
CA MET A 1 15.53 -20.90 -5.46
C MET A 1 14.47 -20.01 -6.08
N ASP A 2 14.77 -19.38 -7.22
CA ASP A 2 13.78 -18.58 -7.94
C ASP A 2 12.79 -19.49 -8.67
N VAL A 3 11.70 -19.81 -7.99
CA VAL A 3 10.50 -20.36 -8.65
C VAL A 3 9.79 -19.16 -9.29
N SER A 4 10.29 -18.76 -10.46
CA SER A 4 9.74 -17.64 -11.21
C SER A 4 8.26 -17.90 -11.51
N PHE A 5 7.39 -17.07 -10.94
CA PHE A 5 5.94 -17.31 -10.79
C PHE A 5 5.16 -17.43 -12.11
N GLY A 6 5.77 -17.08 -13.24
CA GLY A 6 5.20 -17.20 -14.59
C GLY A 6 5.69 -18.40 -15.41
N SER A 7 6.50 -19.30 -14.83
CA SER A 7 7.12 -20.39 -15.60
C SER A 7 6.26 -21.66 -15.66
N LYS A 8 6.29 -22.35 -16.82
CA LYS A 8 5.50 -23.56 -17.12
C LYS A 8 5.65 -24.67 -16.07
N TYR A 9 6.78 -24.72 -15.38
CA TYR A 9 7.06 -25.70 -14.32
C TYR A 9 6.11 -25.59 -13.11
N LEU A 10 5.63 -24.39 -12.76
CA LEU A 10 4.73 -24.21 -11.62
C LEU A 10 3.39 -24.90 -11.90
N THR A 11 2.80 -24.64 -13.06
CA THR A 11 1.53 -25.27 -13.49
C THR A 11 1.67 -26.78 -13.63
N THR A 12 2.79 -27.28 -14.17
CA THR A 12 3.06 -28.73 -14.25
C THR A 12 3.20 -29.35 -12.87
N ALA A 13 3.96 -28.73 -11.95
CA ALA A 13 4.13 -29.25 -10.58
C ALA A 13 2.80 -29.29 -9.80
N ILE A 14 1.98 -28.24 -9.90
CA ILE A 14 0.62 -28.23 -9.33
C ILE A 14 -0.22 -29.37 -9.91
N LYS A 15 -0.19 -29.55 -11.24
CA LYS A 15 -0.97 -30.58 -11.94
C LYS A 15 -0.52 -31.99 -11.58
N THR A 16 0.78 -32.22 -11.42
CA THR A 16 1.31 -33.51 -10.95
C THR A 16 0.93 -33.77 -9.49
N GLY A 17 1.05 -32.80 -8.59
CA GLY A 17 0.66 -32.95 -7.18
C GLY A 17 -0.81 -33.33 -7.01
N ILE A 18 -1.71 -32.65 -7.74
CA ILE A 18 -3.15 -32.98 -7.77
C ILE A 18 -3.40 -34.42 -8.26
N VAL A 19 -2.65 -34.91 -9.26
CA VAL A 19 -2.77 -36.28 -9.77
C VAL A 19 -2.22 -37.32 -8.78
N THR A 20 -1.23 -36.96 -7.95
CA THR A 20 -0.67 -37.85 -6.92
C THR A 20 -1.48 -37.87 -5.62
N GLY A 21 -2.44 -36.94 -5.44
CA GLY A 21 -3.31 -36.84 -4.26
C GLY A 21 -2.80 -35.89 -3.17
N ASP A 22 -1.63 -35.27 -3.35
CA ASP A 22 -1.11 -34.21 -2.48
C ASP A 22 -1.86 -32.90 -2.75
N ILE A 23 -2.92 -32.65 -1.99
CA ILE A 23 -3.70 -31.40 -2.05
C ILE A 23 -2.88 -30.21 -1.55
N ALA A 24 -2.63 -29.30 -2.49
CA ALA A 24 -2.03 -27.98 -2.34
C ALA A 24 -0.55 -27.94 -1.90
N LEU A 25 0.26 -27.27 -2.74
CA LEU A 25 1.62 -26.85 -2.44
C LEU A 25 1.63 -25.76 -1.35
N ALA A 26 1.36 -26.15 -0.10
CA ALA A 26 1.73 -25.35 1.05
C ALA A 26 3.25 -25.16 1.03
N TRP A 27 3.69 -23.91 0.88
CA TRP A 27 5.10 -23.55 0.84
C TRP A 27 5.83 -24.22 2.01
N PRO A 28 6.87 -25.04 1.76
CA PRO A 28 7.50 -25.83 2.80
C PRO A 28 8.50 -24.95 3.61
N PHE A 29 7.99 -23.85 4.17
CA PHE A 29 8.74 -22.83 4.91
C PHE A 29 9.65 -23.45 5.96
N SER A 30 9.10 -24.40 6.73
CA SER A 30 9.83 -25.21 7.71
C SER A 30 11.01 -25.97 7.09
N ARG A 31 10.82 -26.67 5.95
CA ARG A 31 11.90 -27.42 5.26
C ARG A 31 12.95 -26.49 4.68
N THR A 32 12.55 -25.34 4.13
CA THR A 32 13.50 -24.34 3.61
C THR A 32 14.28 -23.65 4.71
N ALA A 33 13.66 -23.37 5.87
CA ALA A 33 14.32 -22.75 7.01
C ALA A 33 15.40 -23.67 7.61
N VAL A 34 15.10 -24.96 7.82
CA VAL A 34 16.12 -25.92 8.30
C VAL A 34 17.23 -26.15 7.28
N ASN A 35 16.91 -26.21 5.99
CA ASN A 35 17.91 -26.36 4.92
C ASN A 35 18.81 -25.11 4.78
N PHE A 36 18.27 -23.91 5.02
CA PHE A 36 19.04 -22.67 5.08
C PHE A 36 19.94 -22.64 6.32
N ASN A 37 19.43 -23.01 7.49
CA ASN A 37 20.19 -23.10 8.73
C ASN A 37 21.30 -24.18 8.68
N ALA A 38 21.11 -25.24 7.89
CA ALA A 38 22.13 -26.25 7.60
C ALA A 38 23.22 -25.78 6.61
N GLY A 39 23.13 -24.54 6.09
CA GLY A 39 24.12 -23.96 5.18
C GLY A 39 24.09 -24.51 3.75
N CYS A 40 23.03 -25.24 3.36
CA CYS A 40 22.95 -25.91 2.05
C CYS A 40 22.73 -24.91 0.90
N LYS A 41 23.73 -24.78 0.02
CA LYS A 41 23.72 -23.83 -1.12
C LYS A 41 23.26 -24.41 -2.46
N THR A 42 23.06 -25.73 -2.57
CA THR A 42 22.83 -26.43 -3.84
C THR A 42 21.51 -27.22 -3.86
N SER A 43 20.89 -27.32 -5.04
CA SER A 43 19.64 -28.08 -5.26
C SER A 43 19.76 -29.57 -4.93
N VAL A 44 20.99 -30.11 -4.86
CA VAL A 44 21.29 -31.49 -4.45
C VAL A 44 20.71 -31.81 -3.07
N SER A 45 20.67 -30.84 -2.14
CA SER A 45 20.11 -31.05 -0.81
C SER A 45 18.63 -31.49 -0.85
N ASN A 46 17.84 -30.92 -1.77
CA ASN A 46 16.42 -31.29 -1.91
C ASN A 46 16.25 -32.72 -2.47
N ILE A 47 17.18 -33.18 -3.31
CA ILE A 47 17.23 -34.55 -3.83
C ILE A 47 17.60 -35.53 -2.71
N VAL A 48 18.63 -35.19 -1.91
CA VAL A 48 19.05 -36.01 -0.76
C VAL A 48 17.94 -36.10 0.29
N MET A 49 17.25 -34.99 0.59
CA MET A 49 16.09 -34.99 1.48
C MET A 49 14.95 -35.85 0.94
N ALA A 50 14.62 -35.76 -0.35
CA ALA A 50 13.57 -36.58 -0.95
C ALA A 50 13.93 -38.09 -0.94
N LEU A 51 15.18 -38.43 -1.23
CA LEU A 51 15.67 -39.82 -1.17
C LEU A 51 15.69 -40.36 0.27
N ALA A 52 16.11 -39.55 1.24
CA ALA A 52 16.03 -39.91 2.67
C ALA A 52 14.58 -40.13 3.13
N VAL A 53 13.63 -39.30 2.69
CA VAL A 53 12.19 -39.50 2.96
C VAL A 53 11.70 -40.79 2.29
N MET A 54 12.08 -41.07 1.05
CA MET A 54 11.71 -42.30 0.34
C MET A 54 12.24 -43.57 1.04
N VAL A 55 13.42 -43.50 1.66
CA VAL A 55 14.07 -44.61 2.39
C VAL A 55 13.60 -44.71 3.85
N THR A 56 13.02 -43.67 4.44
CA THR A 56 12.35 -43.73 5.76
C THR A 56 10.88 -44.13 5.65
N LEU A 57 10.18 -43.75 4.57
CA LEU A 57 9.17 -44.64 3.99
C LEU A 57 9.85 -45.93 3.50
N MET A 58 9.09 -46.95 3.11
CA MET A 58 9.63 -48.32 2.94
C MET A 58 10.17 -48.90 4.26
N LEU A 59 11.40 -48.58 4.71
CA LEU A 59 12.04 -49.21 5.88
C LEU A 59 11.37 -48.91 7.22
N LEU A 60 11.00 -47.66 7.52
CA LEU A 60 10.40 -47.26 8.81
C LEU A 60 8.86 -47.24 8.78
N THR A 61 8.23 -47.60 7.67
CA THR A 61 6.76 -47.81 7.56
C THR A 61 6.13 -48.61 8.72
N PRO A 62 6.68 -49.77 9.16
CA PRO A 62 6.11 -50.50 10.31
C PRO A 62 6.26 -49.75 11.64
N LEU A 63 7.24 -48.86 11.77
CA LEU A 63 7.44 -48.02 12.95
C LEU A 63 6.37 -46.92 13.02
N PHE A 64 6.05 -46.30 11.87
CA PHE A 64 5.08 -45.20 11.80
C PHE A 64 3.64 -45.62 12.10
N HIS A 65 3.28 -46.89 11.93
CA HIS A 65 1.95 -47.41 12.26
C HIS A 65 1.53 -47.18 13.73
N PHE A 66 2.50 -47.10 14.65
CA PHE A 66 2.24 -46.85 16.07
C PHE A 66 2.33 -45.37 16.47
N THR A 67 2.50 -44.44 15.54
CA THR A 67 2.62 -43.01 15.86
C THR A 67 1.29 -42.46 16.38
N PRO A 68 1.18 -42.08 17.66
CA PRO A 68 -0.07 -41.57 18.19
C PRO A 68 -0.32 -40.14 17.69
N LEU A 69 -1.59 -39.80 17.44
CA LEU A 69 -2.01 -38.44 17.04
C LEU A 69 -1.47 -37.34 17.96
N VAL A 70 -1.27 -37.64 19.25
CA VAL A 70 -0.69 -36.74 20.26
C VAL A 70 0.71 -36.25 19.88
N VAL A 71 1.57 -37.12 19.32
CA VAL A 71 2.93 -36.75 18.89
C VAL A 71 2.88 -35.85 17.65
N LEU A 72 1.95 -36.12 16.72
CA LEU A 72 1.69 -35.29 15.55
C LEU A 72 1.18 -33.89 15.93
N SER A 73 0.25 -33.79 16.88
CA SER A 73 -0.19 -32.49 17.41
C SER A 73 0.95 -31.73 18.11
N SER A 74 1.77 -32.43 18.90
CA SER A 74 2.90 -31.83 19.62
C SER A 74 3.95 -31.23 18.68
N ILE A 75 4.35 -31.96 17.63
CA ILE A 75 5.35 -31.45 16.67
C ILE A 75 4.81 -30.28 15.83
N ILE A 76 3.52 -30.26 15.49
CA ILE A 76 2.88 -29.14 14.79
C ILE A 76 2.86 -27.88 15.68
N ILE A 77 2.45 -28.01 16.95
CA ILE A 77 2.41 -26.88 17.89
C ILE A 77 3.83 -26.31 18.11
N ALA A 78 4.84 -27.18 18.32
CA ALA A 78 6.22 -26.76 18.45
C ALA A 78 6.74 -26.02 17.20
N ALA A 79 6.38 -26.49 16.00
CA ALA A 79 6.75 -25.83 14.74
C ALA A 79 6.05 -24.46 14.55
N MET A 80 4.79 -24.32 14.98
CA MET A 80 4.07 -23.04 14.92
C MET A 80 4.60 -22.01 15.91
N LEU A 81 4.96 -22.43 17.13
CA LEU A 81 5.59 -21.55 18.13
C LEU A 81 6.95 -21.01 17.65
N GLY A 82 7.72 -21.80 16.90
CA GLY A 82 8.96 -21.36 16.26
C GLY A 82 8.78 -20.43 15.05
N LEU A 83 7.54 -20.19 14.60
CA LEU A 83 7.21 -19.34 13.45
C LEU A 83 6.64 -17.97 13.85
N ILE A 84 6.09 -17.83 15.06
CA ILE A 84 5.50 -16.57 15.53
C ILE A 84 6.60 -15.63 16.05
N ASP A 85 6.86 -14.56 15.31
CA ASP A 85 7.67 -13.44 15.79
C ASP A 85 6.81 -12.47 16.62
N TYR A 86 6.83 -12.68 17.93
CA TYR A 86 6.16 -11.81 18.91
C TYR A 86 6.73 -10.39 18.92
N ASN A 87 8.02 -10.21 18.64
CA ASN A 87 8.69 -8.91 18.67
C ASN A 87 8.27 -8.06 17.46
N ALA A 88 8.22 -8.65 16.26
CA ALA A 88 7.64 -8.02 15.07
C ALA A 88 6.16 -7.65 15.30
N THR A 89 5.39 -8.53 15.93
CA THR A 89 3.96 -8.30 16.24
C THR A 89 3.76 -7.08 17.17
N ILE A 90 4.58 -6.94 18.21
CA ILE A 90 4.56 -5.79 19.13
C ILE A 90 5.02 -4.50 18.44
N HIS A 91 6.04 -4.58 17.58
CA HIS A 91 6.49 -3.45 16.77
C HIS A 91 5.39 -2.97 15.81
N LEU A 92 4.63 -3.89 15.21
CA LEU A 92 3.53 -3.56 14.30
C LEU A 92 2.39 -2.79 15.02
N TRP A 93 2.05 -3.17 16.26
CA TRP A 93 1.05 -2.46 17.07
C TRP A 93 1.43 -0.97 17.30
N HIS A 94 2.72 -0.67 17.43
CA HIS A 94 3.20 0.71 17.64
C HIS A 94 3.27 1.55 16.37
N VAL A 95 3.53 0.93 15.20
CA VAL A 95 3.60 1.62 13.91
C VAL A 95 2.22 1.83 13.31
N ASP A 96 1.45 0.75 13.16
CA ASP A 96 0.24 0.72 12.34
C ASP A 96 -0.88 -0.11 12.99
N LYS A 97 -1.60 0.51 13.93
CA LYS A 97 -2.74 -0.10 14.65
C LYS A 97 -3.80 -0.73 13.73
N PHE A 98 -3.95 -0.20 12.51
CA PHE A 98 -4.86 -0.75 11.50
C PHE A 98 -4.35 -2.07 10.91
N ASP A 99 -3.04 -2.22 10.71
CA ASP A 99 -2.47 -3.46 10.16
C ASP A 99 -2.48 -4.58 11.20
N PHE A 100 -2.22 -4.24 12.46
CA PHE A 100 -2.49 -5.14 13.57
C PHE A 100 -3.97 -5.56 13.63
N LEU A 101 -4.92 -4.64 13.43
CA LEU A 101 -6.35 -4.97 13.43
C LEU A 101 -6.69 -5.99 12.32
N VAL A 102 -6.12 -5.82 11.11
CA VAL A 102 -6.25 -6.79 10.01
C VAL A 102 -5.71 -8.16 10.45
N CYS A 103 -4.49 -8.21 10.99
CA CYS A 103 -3.86 -9.45 11.45
C CYS A 103 -4.69 -10.17 12.54
N MET A 104 -5.16 -9.42 13.55
CA MET A 104 -6.00 -9.94 14.63
C MET A 104 -7.36 -10.43 14.10
N SER A 105 -7.96 -9.72 13.14
CA SER A 105 -9.22 -10.14 12.49
C SER A 105 -9.05 -11.44 11.69
N ALA A 106 -7.89 -11.63 11.05
CA ALA A 106 -7.55 -12.87 10.35
C ALA A 106 -7.48 -14.04 11.35
N TYR A 107 -6.71 -13.88 12.42
CA TYR A 107 -6.55 -14.88 13.48
C TYR A 107 -7.89 -15.29 14.09
N ILE A 108 -8.70 -14.31 14.51
CA ILE A 108 -10.05 -14.54 15.05
C ILE A 108 -10.94 -15.25 14.02
N GLY A 109 -10.93 -14.81 12.75
CA GLY A 109 -11.76 -15.42 11.71
C GLY A 109 -11.39 -16.86 11.36
N VAL A 110 -10.11 -17.25 11.47
CA VAL A 110 -9.68 -18.66 11.32
C VAL A 110 -10.07 -19.49 12.55
N VAL A 111 -9.88 -18.97 13.77
CA VAL A 111 -10.13 -19.70 15.03
C VAL A 111 -11.62 -19.96 15.28
N PHE A 112 -12.50 -19.00 15.01
CA PHE A 112 -13.94 -19.13 15.25
C PHE A 112 -14.75 -19.64 14.05
N GLY A 113 -14.14 -19.66 12.87
CA GLY A 113 -14.81 -20.01 11.61
C GLY A 113 -14.05 -21.10 10.87
N ASN A 114 -13.39 -20.71 9.79
CA ASN A 114 -12.58 -21.56 8.93
C ASN A 114 -11.49 -20.72 8.27
N ILE A 115 -10.49 -21.38 7.67
CA ILE A 115 -9.40 -20.71 6.93
C ILE A 115 -9.92 -19.73 5.87
N GLU A 116 -11.01 -20.09 5.19
CA GLU A 116 -11.69 -19.25 4.19
C GLU A 116 -12.27 -17.96 4.78
N ILE A 117 -12.95 -18.06 5.93
CA ILE A 117 -13.61 -16.93 6.59
C ILE A 117 -12.56 -15.95 7.11
N GLY A 118 -11.49 -16.44 7.75
CA GLY A 118 -10.39 -15.61 8.20
C GLY A 118 -9.67 -14.90 7.05
N LEU A 119 -9.47 -15.59 5.91
CA LEU A 119 -8.88 -14.99 4.72
C LEU A 119 -9.76 -13.88 4.13
N VAL A 120 -11.07 -14.13 3.97
CA VAL A 120 -12.03 -13.14 3.44
C VAL A 120 -12.10 -11.91 4.34
N MET A 121 -12.11 -12.08 5.67
CA MET A 121 -12.09 -10.96 6.62
C MET A 121 -10.80 -10.13 6.50
N ALA A 122 -9.63 -10.77 6.45
CA ALA A 122 -8.34 -10.11 6.35
C ALA A 122 -8.20 -9.30 5.04
N VAL A 123 -8.51 -9.94 3.91
CA VAL A 123 -8.46 -9.31 2.58
C VAL A 123 -9.50 -8.20 2.47
N GLY A 124 -10.72 -8.41 2.98
CA GLY A 124 -11.79 -7.41 3.00
C GLY A 124 -11.41 -6.16 3.79
N LEU A 125 -10.88 -6.31 5.00
CA LEU A 125 -10.43 -5.19 5.83
C LEU A 125 -9.21 -4.46 5.22
N SER A 126 -8.27 -5.18 4.61
CA SER A 126 -7.12 -4.59 3.92
C SER A 126 -7.55 -3.76 2.71
N LEU A 127 -8.40 -4.32 1.84
CA LEU A 127 -8.97 -3.60 0.69
C LEU A 127 -9.83 -2.41 1.12
N LEU A 128 -10.64 -2.55 2.18
CA LEU A 128 -11.43 -1.46 2.74
C LEU A 128 -10.54 -0.32 3.26
N ARG A 129 -9.41 -0.63 3.93
CA ARG A 129 -8.43 0.37 4.37
C ARG A 129 -7.86 1.15 3.18
N VAL A 130 -7.45 0.45 2.12
CA VAL A 130 -6.92 1.08 0.89
C VAL A 130 -7.99 1.93 0.22
N LEU A 131 -9.23 1.44 0.11
CA LEU A 131 -10.34 2.18 -0.48
C LEU A 131 -10.67 3.44 0.32
N LEU A 132 -10.67 3.37 1.65
CA LEU A 132 -10.86 4.54 2.53
C LEU A 132 -9.71 5.55 2.41
N PHE A 133 -8.47 5.09 2.24
CA PHE A 133 -7.32 5.96 2.00
C PHE A 133 -7.43 6.70 0.65
N VAL A 134 -7.87 6.01 -0.40
CA VAL A 134 -8.08 6.61 -1.74
C VAL A 134 -9.32 7.50 -1.80
N ALA A 135 -10.40 7.15 -1.11
CA ALA A 135 -11.66 7.93 -1.08
C ALA A 135 -11.61 9.14 -0.13
N ARG A 136 -10.76 9.09 0.90
CA ARG A 136 -10.43 10.20 1.80
C ARG A 136 -8.92 10.41 1.78
N PRO A 137 -8.35 10.97 0.70
CA PRO A 137 -6.98 11.48 0.77
C PRO A 137 -6.98 12.52 1.88
N ARG A 138 -6.28 12.25 2.98
CA ARG A 138 -6.15 13.23 4.07
C ARG A 138 -5.52 14.45 3.45
N THR A 139 -6.22 15.58 3.48
CA THR A 139 -5.79 16.88 2.94
C THR A 139 -4.71 17.50 3.82
N LEU A 140 -3.62 16.76 4.00
CA LEU A 140 -2.32 17.32 4.32
C LEU A 140 -1.85 18.05 3.06
N VAL A 141 -1.32 19.25 3.24
CA VAL A 141 -0.74 20.08 2.17
C VAL A 141 0.64 19.52 1.80
N LEU A 142 0.64 18.28 1.32
CA LEU A 142 1.82 17.56 0.84
C LEU A 142 2.05 17.91 -0.63
N ALA A 143 3.30 18.15 -0.98
CA ALA A 143 3.70 18.44 -2.35
C ALA A 143 3.23 17.34 -3.30
N VAL A 144 2.63 17.73 -4.43
CA VAL A 144 2.17 16.78 -5.46
C VAL A 144 3.40 16.11 -6.07
N GLY A 145 3.59 14.82 -5.78
CA GLY A 145 4.81 14.09 -6.14
C GLY A 145 4.92 13.76 -7.64
N ASN A 146 3.79 13.51 -8.31
CA ASN A 146 3.70 13.32 -9.76
C ASN A 146 2.30 13.73 -10.25
N ILE A 147 2.19 14.18 -11.50
CA ILE A 147 0.93 14.42 -12.20
C ILE A 147 0.97 13.72 -13.55
N ASP A 148 0.04 12.80 -13.76
CA ASP A 148 -0.19 12.11 -15.03
C ASP A 148 -1.22 12.85 -15.91
N THR A 149 -1.39 12.45 -17.17
CA THR A 149 -2.28 13.09 -18.15
C THR A 149 -3.73 13.30 -17.66
N SER A 150 -4.24 12.40 -16.80
CA SER A 150 -5.55 12.54 -16.15
C SER A 150 -5.60 13.72 -15.17
N GLY A 151 -4.56 13.89 -14.36
CA GLY A 151 -4.42 15.02 -13.44
C GLY A 151 -4.28 16.36 -14.17
N ILE A 152 -3.56 16.40 -15.30
CA ILE A 152 -3.44 17.61 -16.12
C ILE A 152 -4.82 18.05 -16.65
N ARG A 153 -5.61 17.12 -17.21
CA ARG A 153 -6.99 17.42 -17.67
C ARG A 153 -7.89 17.90 -16.54
N MET A 154 -7.73 17.36 -15.32
CA MET A 154 -8.43 17.85 -14.15
C MET A 154 -8.01 19.28 -13.79
N PHE A 155 -6.72 19.62 -13.87
CA PHE A 155 -6.22 20.98 -13.69
C PHE A 155 -6.76 21.96 -14.74
N GLU A 156 -6.89 21.56 -16.00
CA GLU A 156 -7.51 22.37 -17.06
C GLU A 156 -9.00 22.67 -16.78
N GLU A 157 -9.78 21.66 -16.40
CA GLU A 157 -11.19 21.88 -16.07
C GLU A 157 -11.35 22.67 -14.76
N VAL A 158 -10.48 22.47 -13.76
CA VAL A 158 -10.44 23.31 -12.55
C VAL A 158 -10.10 24.77 -12.91
N LYS A 159 -9.07 25.02 -13.73
CA LYS A 159 -8.71 26.37 -14.19
C LYS A 159 -9.90 27.04 -14.88
N LYS A 160 -10.55 26.35 -15.82
CA LYS A 160 -11.74 26.83 -16.53
C LYS A 160 -12.93 27.12 -15.59
N ASN A 161 -13.09 26.37 -14.51
CA ASN A 161 -14.11 26.64 -13.50
C ASN A 161 -13.75 27.81 -12.55
N LEU A 162 -12.46 28.12 -12.38
CA LEU A 162 -12.01 29.33 -11.67
C LEU A 162 -12.14 30.58 -12.54
N ASP A 163 -11.77 30.49 -13.83
CA ASP A 163 -11.87 31.55 -14.83
C ASP A 163 -13.33 32.04 -14.98
N ARG A 164 -14.30 31.10 -15.01
CA ARG A 164 -15.75 31.39 -14.96
C ARG A 164 -16.26 32.06 -13.68
N ARG A 165 -15.41 32.22 -12.66
CA ARG A 165 -15.69 32.90 -11.39
C ARG A 165 -14.81 34.15 -11.17
N ASP A 166 -14.09 34.60 -12.20
CA ASP A 166 -13.12 35.70 -12.11
C ASP A 166 -11.99 35.44 -11.08
N LEU A 167 -11.66 34.16 -10.85
CA LEU A 167 -10.61 33.74 -9.93
C LEU A 167 -9.38 33.27 -10.70
N LYS A 168 -8.20 33.77 -10.34
CA LYS A 168 -6.95 33.36 -10.97
C LYS A 168 -6.31 32.19 -10.21
N LEU A 169 -5.90 31.16 -10.96
CA LEU A 169 -5.23 29.97 -10.41
C LEU A 169 -3.72 30.22 -10.31
N VAL A 170 -3.15 29.92 -9.14
CA VAL A 170 -1.72 30.13 -8.83
C VAL A 170 -1.10 28.82 -8.37
N LEU A 171 0.11 28.51 -8.83
CA LEU A 171 0.88 27.34 -8.39
C LEU A 171 2.06 27.80 -7.52
N ALA A 172 2.17 27.24 -6.31
CA ALA A 172 3.30 27.46 -5.41
C ALA A 172 4.03 26.14 -5.15
N ASN A 173 5.37 26.17 -5.22
CA ASN A 173 6.27 25.02 -5.05
C ASN A 173 5.90 23.76 -5.87
N PRO A 174 5.68 23.84 -7.20
CA PRO A 174 5.44 22.66 -8.03
C PRO A 174 6.72 21.81 -8.15
N GLY A 175 6.62 20.50 -7.86
CA GLY A 175 7.76 19.58 -7.94
C GLY A 175 8.33 19.44 -9.36
N ALA A 176 9.62 19.06 -9.48
CA ALA A 176 10.32 19.03 -10.76
C ALA A 176 9.67 18.11 -11.83
N GLU A 177 9.19 16.92 -11.45
CA GLU A 177 8.50 16.01 -12.38
C GLU A 177 7.10 16.55 -12.77
N VAL A 178 6.44 17.25 -11.86
CA VAL A 178 5.17 17.95 -12.12
C VAL A 178 5.38 19.07 -13.14
N MET A 179 6.38 19.93 -12.94
CA MET A 179 6.77 20.98 -13.88
C MET A 179 7.09 20.43 -15.28
N LYS A 180 7.83 19.32 -15.34
CA LYS A 180 8.18 18.62 -16.58
C LYS A 180 6.93 18.08 -17.30
N ASN A 181 5.95 17.55 -16.59
CA ASN A 181 4.71 17.05 -17.20
C ASN A 181 3.76 18.18 -17.62
N LEU A 182 3.66 19.27 -16.84
CA LEU A 182 2.92 20.49 -17.21
C LEU A 182 3.50 21.16 -18.47
N ASN A 183 4.83 21.15 -18.62
CA ASN A 183 5.48 21.71 -19.80
C ASN A 183 5.29 20.84 -21.05
N LYS A 184 5.34 19.50 -20.92
CA LYS A 184 4.97 18.57 -22.01
C LYS A 184 3.55 18.78 -22.51
N SER A 185 2.61 19.14 -21.63
CA SER A 185 1.20 19.35 -21.98
C SER A 185 0.86 20.79 -22.39
N LYS A 186 1.85 21.70 -22.48
CA LYS A 186 1.64 23.14 -22.73
C LYS A 186 0.73 23.86 -21.73
N PHE A 187 0.52 23.28 -20.54
CA PHE A 187 -0.31 23.91 -19.51
C PHE A 187 0.36 25.19 -18.97
N THR A 188 1.69 25.21 -18.89
CA THR A 188 2.51 26.38 -18.55
C THR A 188 2.28 27.58 -19.47
N GLU A 189 2.19 27.35 -20.79
CA GLU A 189 1.87 28.39 -21.77
C GLU A 189 0.47 28.97 -21.49
N THR A 190 -0.49 28.10 -21.16
CA THR A 190 -1.89 28.48 -20.94
C THR A 190 -2.10 29.17 -19.58
N LEU A 191 -1.38 28.77 -18.53
CA LEU A 191 -1.48 29.37 -17.19
C LEU A 191 -0.76 30.72 -17.09
N GLY A 192 0.33 30.89 -17.84
CA GLY A 192 1.26 32.01 -17.74
C GLY A 192 2.34 31.75 -16.70
N GLN A 193 3.61 31.90 -17.08
CA GLN A 193 4.75 31.60 -16.18
C GLN A 193 4.79 32.49 -14.92
N GLU A 194 4.18 33.67 -14.98
CA GLU A 194 4.07 34.64 -13.88
C GLU A 194 3.22 34.15 -12.69
N TRP A 195 2.41 33.08 -12.86
CA TRP A 195 1.58 32.48 -11.79
C TRP A 195 2.18 31.21 -11.19
N MET A 196 3.49 31.01 -11.36
CA MET A 196 4.26 29.91 -10.77
C MET A 196 5.34 30.46 -9.85
N PHE A 197 5.18 30.21 -8.55
CA PHE A 197 6.09 30.66 -7.51
C PHE A 197 6.83 29.47 -6.89
N LEU A 198 8.09 29.67 -6.50
CA LEU A 198 8.86 28.64 -5.82
C LEU A 198 8.42 28.48 -4.36
N THR A 199 7.92 29.56 -3.74
CA THR A 199 7.45 29.56 -2.35
C THR A 199 6.01 30.04 -2.22
N VAL A 200 5.35 29.66 -1.12
CA VAL A 200 4.03 30.19 -0.76
C VAL A 200 4.11 31.68 -0.38
N GLY A 201 5.25 32.14 0.15
CA GLY A 201 5.47 33.54 0.50
C GLY A 201 5.35 34.47 -0.71
N GLU A 202 6.13 34.21 -1.76
CA GLU A 202 6.07 34.98 -3.02
C GLU A 202 4.67 34.94 -3.65
N ALA A 203 4.01 33.77 -3.63
CA ALA A 203 2.66 33.63 -4.17
C ALA A 203 1.64 34.51 -3.42
N VAL A 204 1.73 34.56 -2.09
CA VAL A 204 0.84 35.39 -1.24
C VAL A 204 1.14 36.87 -1.43
N GLU A 205 2.41 37.26 -1.53
CA GLU A 205 2.82 38.65 -1.75
C GLU A 205 2.33 39.17 -3.13
N ALA A 206 2.53 38.39 -4.19
CA ALA A 206 2.03 38.71 -5.53
C ALA A 206 0.49 38.79 -5.58
N CYS A 207 -0.21 37.85 -4.95
CA CYS A 207 -1.67 37.90 -4.83
C CYS A 207 -2.15 39.14 -4.05
N SER A 208 -1.47 39.48 -2.96
CA SER A 208 -1.77 40.65 -2.13
C SER A 208 -1.57 41.96 -2.93
N TYR A 209 -0.44 42.10 -3.62
CA TYR A 209 -0.17 43.26 -4.48
C TYR A 209 -1.24 43.43 -5.57
N MET A 210 -1.67 42.34 -6.19
CA MET A 210 -2.75 42.36 -7.20
C MET A 210 -4.11 42.71 -6.59
N LEU A 211 -4.45 42.19 -5.40
CA LEU A 211 -5.67 42.56 -4.67
C LEU A 211 -5.68 44.05 -4.28
N HIS A 212 -4.54 44.60 -3.87
CA HIS A 212 -4.39 46.03 -3.59
C HIS A 212 -4.45 46.90 -4.86
N SER A 213 -3.93 46.42 -5.99
CA SER A 213 -4.02 47.09 -7.29
C SER A 213 -5.43 47.02 -7.91
N CYS A 214 -6.19 45.97 -7.59
CA CYS A 214 -7.58 45.76 -8.01
C CYS A 214 -8.60 46.32 -7.01
N LYS A 215 -8.25 47.33 -6.22
CA LYS A 215 -9.26 48.10 -5.48
C LYS A 215 -10.17 48.80 -6.52
N PRO A 216 -11.48 48.53 -6.56
CA PRO A 216 -12.36 49.17 -7.53
C PRO A 216 -12.32 50.69 -7.33
N LYS A 217 -12.47 51.46 -8.42
CA LYS A 217 -12.69 52.89 -8.35
C LYS A 217 -14.00 53.15 -7.59
N THR A 218 -13.90 53.42 -6.29
CA THR A 218 -14.97 54.09 -5.56
C THR A 218 -15.02 55.51 -6.08
N SER A 219 -16.07 55.85 -6.83
CA SER A 219 -16.37 57.24 -7.18
C SER A 219 -16.50 58.05 -5.89
N GLU A 220 -15.71 59.10 -5.75
CA GLU A 220 -15.91 60.10 -4.70
C GLU A 220 -17.12 60.96 -5.08
N ASP A 221 -18.31 60.54 -4.63
CA ASP A 221 -19.51 61.36 -4.63
C ASP A 221 -20.29 61.15 -3.33
N GLY A 222 -20.41 62.23 -2.54
CA GLY A 222 -21.62 62.54 -1.78
C GLY A 222 -22.00 61.71 -0.53
N GLU A 223 -21.84 62.36 0.62
CA GLU A 223 -22.77 62.31 1.79
C GLU A 223 -22.99 61.02 2.61
N SER A 224 -22.56 61.14 3.88
CA SER A 224 -23.41 61.02 5.08
C SER A 224 -24.07 59.66 5.42
N GLN A 225 -23.55 58.97 6.43
CA GLN A 225 -24.27 58.87 7.72
C GLN A 225 -23.44 58.34 8.92
N LYS A 226 -23.13 59.29 9.80
CA LYS A 226 -22.87 59.23 11.25
C LYS A 226 -23.68 58.17 12.03
N TRP A 227 -23.01 57.23 12.72
CA TRP A 227 -23.36 56.60 14.02
C TRP A 227 -22.02 56.07 14.62
N SER A 228 -21.26 56.80 15.44
CA SER A 228 -21.47 57.22 16.84
C SER A 228 -21.37 56.10 17.89
N ASN A 229 -20.41 56.31 18.82
CA ASN A 229 -20.28 55.74 20.17
C ASN A 229 -19.56 54.38 20.32
N HIS A 230 -18.41 54.42 20.99
CA HIS A 230 -18.22 53.62 22.20
C HIS A 230 -17.48 54.45 23.25
N VAL A 231 -17.95 54.34 24.49
CA VAL A 231 -17.25 54.69 25.74
C VAL A 231 -16.38 53.50 26.13
#